data_AF-A0A8E2JXD4-F1
#
_entry.id   AF-A0A8E2JXD4-F1
#
_cell.length_a   1.000
_cell.length_b   1.000
_cell.length_c   1.000
_cell.angle_alpha   90.00
_cell.angle_beta   90.00
_cell.angle_gamma   90.00
#
_symmetry.space_group_name_H-M   'P 1'
#
loop_
_entity.id
_entity.type
_entity.pdbx_description
1 polymer ?
#
loop_
_entity_poly.entity_id
_entity_poly.type
_entity_poly.pdbx_seq_one_letter_code
_entity_poly.pdbx_strand_id
1 'polypeptide(L)'
;ASAQGNAEVVELLLQAGADRNAQGGEYGNALQTAASSWGNLGVVKQLLQAGADRNAQGGQYGNALQAAALNWKSLRVVEQLLQAGADPNAQGGRYGNALQAASSSGGLRMVEQLLQAGA
;
A
#
# COMPACT_ATOMS: atom_id res chain seq x y z
N ALA A 1 11.39 9.27 2.75
CA ALA A 1 11.63 8.31 3.85
C ALA A 1 10.95 6.97 3.59
N SER A 2 9.62 6.95 3.39
CA SER A 2 8.86 5.70 3.19
C SER A 2 9.28 4.86 1.98
N ALA A 3 9.47 5.48 0.81
CA ALA A 3 9.93 4.79 -0.40
C ALA A 3 11.30 4.11 -0.24
N GLN A 4 12.16 4.65 0.62
CA GLN A 4 13.49 4.10 0.91
C GLN A 4 13.47 3.13 2.10
N GLY A 5 12.31 2.88 2.71
CA GLY A 5 12.20 2.00 3.87
C GLY A 5 12.82 2.54 5.16
N ASN A 6 13.13 3.84 5.24
CA ASN A 6 13.78 4.42 6.40
C ASN A 6 12.78 4.66 7.55
N ALA A 7 12.58 3.62 8.36
CA ALA A 7 11.63 3.59 9.47
C ALA A 7 11.89 4.65 10.54
N GLU A 8 13.16 4.93 10.87
CA GLU A 8 13.54 5.93 11.88
C GLU A 8 13.17 7.35 11.42
N VAL A 9 13.43 7.68 10.14
CA VAL A 9 13.05 8.99 9.59
C VAL A 9 11.53 9.10 9.46
N VAL A 10 10.82 8.02 9.12
CA VAL A 10 9.35 8.03 9.11
C VAL A 10 8.80 8.31 10.50
N GLU A 11 9.31 7.64 11.52
CA GLU A 11 8.90 7.85 12.91
C GLU A 11 9.15 9.30 13.35
N LEU A 12 10.34 9.84 13.11
CA LEU A 12 10.68 11.22 13.44
C LEU A 12 9.73 12.22 12.76
N LEU A 13 9.41 12.03 11.48
CA LEU A 13 8.49 12.90 10.75
C LEU A 13 7.07 12.84 11.32
N LEU A 14 6.58 11.65 11.68
CA LEU A 14 5.27 11.48 12.30
C LEU A 14 5.20 12.16 13.68
N GLN A 15 6.26 12.02 14.49
CA GLN A 15 6.37 12.71 15.79
C GLN A 15 6.42 14.23 15.64
N ALA A 16 7.04 14.74 14.57
CA ALA A 16 7.06 16.16 14.24
C ALA A 16 5.72 16.70 13.68
N GLY A 17 4.67 15.86 13.59
CA GLY A 17 3.35 16.26 13.12
C GLY A 17 3.21 16.32 11.60
N ALA A 18 4.07 15.63 10.84
CA ALA A 18 3.89 15.50 9.41
C ALA A 18 2.52 14.89 9.08
N ASP A 19 1.87 15.43 8.04
CA ASP A 19 0.61 14.88 7.55
C ASP A 19 0.86 13.49 6.93
N ARG A 20 0.40 12.46 7.65
CA ARG A 20 0.51 11.05 7.26
C ARG A 20 -0.24 10.69 5.97
N ASN A 21 -1.19 11.53 5.55
CA ASN A 21 -2.02 11.34 4.36
C ASN A 21 -1.65 12.32 3.23
N ALA A 22 -0.56 13.09 3.40
CA ALA A 22 -0.08 14.02 2.38
C ALA A 22 0.11 13.33 1.04
N GLN A 23 -0.40 13.95 -0.02
CA GLN A 23 -0.34 13.44 -1.38
C GLN A 23 0.89 13.99 -2.10
N GLY A 24 1.73 13.10 -2.62
CA GLY A 24 2.97 13.42 -3.33
C GLY A 24 2.82 13.44 -4.85
N GLY A 25 1.62 13.68 -5.38
CA GLY A 25 1.36 13.65 -6.83
C GLY A 25 1.34 12.23 -7.40
N GLU A 26 2.16 11.95 -8.41
CA GLU A 26 2.17 10.68 -9.16
C GLU A 26 2.51 9.45 -8.28
N TYR A 27 3.27 9.65 -7.20
CA TYR A 27 3.67 8.59 -6.28
C TYR A 27 2.63 8.31 -5.19
N GLY A 28 1.55 9.09 -5.12
CA GLY A 28 0.54 8.97 -4.08
C GLY A 28 1.06 9.38 -2.70
N ASN A 29 0.52 8.79 -1.65
CA ASN A 29 0.88 9.10 -0.27
C ASN A 29 2.01 8.21 0.30
N ALA A 30 2.39 8.48 1.55
CA ALA A 30 3.43 7.73 2.26
C ALA A 30 3.15 6.23 2.35
N LEU A 31 1.89 5.83 2.53
CA LEU A 31 1.50 4.42 2.64
C LEU A 31 1.59 3.71 1.27
N GLN A 32 1.17 4.37 0.19
CA GLN A 32 1.33 3.85 -1.18
C GLN A 32 2.80 3.61 -1.53
N THR A 33 3.65 4.61 -1.29
CA THR A 33 5.09 4.49 -1.57
C THR A 33 5.78 3.42 -0.72
N ALA A 34 5.39 3.27 0.56
CA ALA A 34 5.90 2.20 1.42
C ALA A 34 5.48 0.80 0.94
N ALA A 35 4.26 0.68 0.41
CA ALA A 35 3.69 -0.57 -0.07
C ALA A 35 4.20 -0.97 -1.46
N SER A 36 4.65 0.00 -2.25
CA SER A 36 5.25 -0.20 -3.58
C SER A 36 6.64 -0.88 -3.53
N SER A 37 7.13 -1.34 -4.69
CA SER A 37 8.50 -1.82 -4.97
C SER A 37 9.28 -2.39 -3.78
N TRP A 38 9.19 -3.72 -3.60
CA TRP A 38 9.76 -4.53 -2.51
C TRP A 38 9.09 -4.41 -1.15
N GLY A 39 8.14 -3.50 -0.97
CA GLY A 39 7.20 -3.52 0.15
C GLY A 39 7.89 -3.43 1.52
N ASN A 40 8.05 -2.21 2.03
CA ASN A 40 8.67 -1.99 3.33
C ASN A 40 7.67 -2.27 4.46
N LEU A 41 7.50 -3.55 4.81
CA LEU A 41 6.51 -4.01 5.80
C LEU A 41 6.62 -3.26 7.14
N GLY A 42 7.83 -2.95 7.60
CA GLY A 42 8.05 -2.17 8.83
C GLY A 42 7.43 -0.77 8.74
N VAL A 43 7.72 -0.04 7.66
CA VAL A 43 7.18 1.29 7.41
C VAL A 43 5.65 1.24 7.21
N VAL A 44 5.14 0.24 6.49
CA VAL A 44 3.69 0.04 6.31
C VAL A 44 3.00 -0.09 7.66
N LYS A 45 3.54 -0.93 8.56
CA LYS A 45 3.02 -1.10 9.92
C LYS A 45 3.06 0.20 10.72
N GLN A 46 4.18 0.93 10.69
CA GLN A 46 4.31 2.21 11.40
C GLN A 46 3.28 3.23 10.92
N LEU A 47 3.10 3.38 9.60
CA LEU A 47 2.14 4.31 9.02
C LEU A 47 0.69 3.94 9.40
N LEU A 48 0.34 2.65 9.33
CA LEU A 48 -0.99 2.17 9.74
C LEU A 48 -1.24 2.36 11.23
N GLN A 49 -0.26 2.07 12.09
CA GLN A 49 -0.32 2.32 13.54
C GLN A 49 -0.46 3.80 13.86
N ALA A 50 0.21 4.65 13.09
CA ALA A 50 0.04 6.09 13.17
C ALA A 50 -1.29 6.57 12.59
N GLY A 51 -2.17 5.71 12.09
CA GLY A 51 -3.49 6.08 11.57
C GLY A 51 -3.47 6.69 10.18
N ALA A 52 -2.49 6.33 9.33
CA ALA A 52 -2.58 6.61 7.90
C ALA A 52 -3.85 5.99 7.32
N ASP A 53 -4.51 6.71 6.42
CA ASP A 53 -5.70 6.23 5.75
C ASP A 53 -5.32 5.10 4.79
N ARG A 54 -5.70 3.89 5.20
CA ARG A 54 -5.48 2.62 4.49
C ARG A 54 -6.08 2.60 3.08
N ASN A 55 -7.12 3.40 2.84
CA ASN A 55 -7.85 3.46 1.57
C ASN A 55 -7.61 4.77 0.81
N ALA A 56 -6.71 5.62 1.29
CA ALA A 56 -6.42 6.91 0.67
C ALA A 56 -6.05 6.74 -0.80
N GLN A 57 -6.88 7.36 -1.63
CA GLN A 57 -6.70 7.38 -3.08
C GLN A 57 -5.64 8.39 -3.49
N GLY A 58 -4.97 8.14 -4.60
CA GLY A 58 -3.95 9.02 -5.17
C GLY A 58 -2.92 8.26 -6.01
N GLY A 59 -1.97 8.99 -6.57
CA GLY A 59 -0.89 8.42 -7.37
C GLY A 59 -1.38 7.61 -8.58
N GLN A 60 -0.41 7.00 -9.27
CA GLN A 60 -0.69 6.15 -10.43
C GLN A 60 -1.38 4.82 -10.06
N TYR A 61 -1.22 4.38 -8.81
CA TYR A 61 -1.68 3.07 -8.37
C TYR A 61 -3.07 3.08 -7.75
N GLY A 62 -3.69 4.24 -7.49
CA GLY A 62 -4.97 4.29 -6.79
C GLY A 62 -4.78 4.28 -5.29
N ASN A 63 -4.43 3.14 -4.68
CA ASN A 63 -4.18 3.03 -3.23
C ASN A 63 -3.01 2.09 -2.89
N ALA A 64 -2.73 1.93 -1.60
CA ALA A 64 -1.60 1.13 -1.12
C ALA A 64 -1.76 -0.37 -1.42
N LEU A 65 -2.98 -0.89 -1.35
CA LEU A 65 -3.27 -2.29 -1.65
C LEU A 65 -3.03 -2.59 -3.14
N GLN A 66 -3.50 -1.70 -4.02
CA GLN A 66 -3.26 -1.77 -5.46
C GLN A 66 -1.76 -1.66 -5.79
N ALA A 67 -1.03 -0.74 -5.15
CA ALA A 67 0.42 -0.60 -5.32
C ALA A 67 1.19 -1.87 -4.90
N ALA A 68 0.80 -2.51 -3.79
CA ALA A 68 1.41 -3.75 -3.32
C ALA A 68 1.07 -4.95 -4.23
N ALA A 69 -0.16 -5.02 -4.75
CA ALA A 69 -0.62 -6.13 -5.58
C ALA A 69 0.14 -6.27 -6.92
N LEU A 70 0.78 -5.21 -7.41
CA LEU A 70 1.60 -5.25 -8.62
C LEU A 70 2.90 -6.03 -8.48
N ASN A 71 3.34 -6.32 -7.26
CA ASN A 71 4.59 -7.03 -7.03
C ASN A 71 4.34 -8.33 -6.26
N TRP A 72 4.62 -9.46 -6.91
CA TRP A 72 4.46 -10.79 -6.30
C TRP A 72 5.28 -11.00 -5.02
N LYS A 73 6.32 -10.19 -4.77
CA LYS A 73 7.11 -10.24 -3.52
C LYS A 73 6.43 -9.54 -2.34
N SER A 74 5.38 -8.75 -2.57
CA SER A 74 4.73 -7.93 -1.56
C SER A 74 3.57 -8.63 -0.83
N LEU A 75 3.49 -9.98 -0.86
CA LEU A 75 2.41 -10.75 -0.22
C LEU A 75 2.19 -10.35 1.25
N ARG A 76 3.26 -10.25 2.04
CA ARG A 76 3.17 -9.85 3.47
C ARG A 76 2.66 -8.44 3.67
N VAL A 77 2.90 -7.53 2.72
CA VAL A 77 2.36 -6.16 2.76
C VAL A 77 0.87 -6.19 2.44
N VAL A 78 0.44 -6.97 1.45
CA VAL A 78 -0.98 -7.18 1.12
C VAL A 78 -1.72 -7.80 2.31
N GLU A 79 -1.16 -8.83 2.94
CA GLU A 79 -1.71 -9.41 4.17
C GLU A 79 -1.90 -8.34 5.25
N GLN A 80 -0.87 -7.51 5.47
CA GLN A 80 -0.91 -6.47 6.51
C GLN A 80 -1.94 -5.38 6.22
N LEU A 81 -2.08 -4.97 4.95
CA LEU A 81 -3.07 -3.96 4.54
C LEU A 81 -4.50 -4.50 4.68
N LEU A 82 -4.74 -5.75 4.26
CA LEU A 82 -6.04 -6.41 4.42
C LEU A 82 -6.39 -6.64 5.90
N GLN A 83 -5.44 -7.10 6.71
CA GLN A 83 -5.62 -7.21 8.17
C GLN A 83 -5.90 -5.86 8.83
N ALA A 84 -5.30 -4.79 8.29
CA ALA A 84 -5.60 -3.45 8.71
C ALA A 84 -6.92 -2.93 8.13
N GLY A 85 -7.70 -3.71 7.37
CA GLY A 85 -9.02 -3.36 6.86
C GLY A 85 -8.99 -2.48 5.61
N ALA A 86 -7.95 -2.57 4.79
CA ALA A 86 -7.97 -1.99 3.44
C ALA A 86 -9.08 -2.66 2.62
N ASP A 87 -9.80 -1.86 1.82
CA ASP A 87 -10.89 -2.35 0.98
C ASP A 87 -10.33 -3.13 -0.23
N PRO A 88 -10.56 -4.46 -0.31
CA PRO A 88 -10.07 -5.27 -1.42
C PRO A 88 -10.69 -4.88 -2.77
N ASN A 89 -11.89 -4.29 -2.75
CA ASN A 89 -12.67 -3.92 -3.92
C ASN A 89 -12.54 -2.44 -4.31
N ALA A 90 -11.68 -1.69 -3.62
CA ALA A 90 -11.48 -0.27 -3.92
C ALA A 90 -11.06 -0.10 -5.38
N GLN A 91 -11.82 0.70 -6.11
CA GLN A 91 -11.54 1.02 -7.51
C GLN A 91 -10.66 2.27 -7.61
N GLY A 92 -9.76 2.30 -8.59
CA GLY A 92 -8.89 3.42 -8.87
C GLY A 92 -7.62 3.01 -9.61
N GLY A 93 -6.72 3.97 -9.77
CA GLY A 93 -5.40 3.75 -10.35
C GLY A 93 -5.42 3.27 -11.80
N ARG A 94 -4.22 2.99 -12.31
CA ARG A 94 -4.00 2.54 -13.69
C ARG A 94 -4.65 1.19 -14.01
N TYR A 95 -4.77 0.32 -13.01
CA TYR A 95 -5.19 -1.08 -13.19
C TYR A 95 -6.63 -1.33 -12.76
N GLY A 96 -7.39 -0.32 -12.33
CA GLY A 96 -8.78 -0.48 -11.91
C GLY A 96 -8.93 -0.93 -10.46
N ASN A 97 -8.30 -2.03 -10.03
CA ASN A 97 -8.29 -2.47 -8.62
C ASN A 97 -7.12 -3.43 -8.32
N ALA A 98 -7.05 -3.92 -7.08
CA ALA A 98 -5.93 -4.75 -6.61
C ALA A 98 -5.89 -6.11 -7.31
N LEU A 99 -7.05 -6.72 -7.58
CA LEU A 99 -7.15 -8.01 -8.27
C LEU A 99 -6.68 -7.91 -9.73
N GLN A 100 -7.07 -6.84 -10.42
CA GLN A 100 -6.65 -6.57 -11.80
C GLN A 100 -5.14 -6.25 -11.87
N ALA A 101 -4.62 -5.51 -10.89
CA ALA A 101 -3.18 -5.30 -10.73
C ALA A 101 -2.39 -6.60 -10.51
N ALA A 102 -2.86 -7.48 -9.60
CA ALA A 102 -2.25 -8.78 -9.35
C ALA A 102 -2.29 -9.71 -10.58
N SER A 103 -3.42 -9.71 -11.29
CA SER A 103 -3.58 -10.45 -12.54
C SER A 103 -2.59 -9.98 -13.61
N SER A 104 -2.38 -8.66 -13.72
CA SER A 104 -1.42 -8.09 -14.67
C SER A 104 0.04 -8.43 -14.34
N SER A 105 0.38 -8.71 -13.08
CA SER A 105 1.75 -9.03 -12.67
C SER A 105 2.07 -10.54 -12.70
N GLY A 106 1.07 -11.39 -12.94
CA GLY A 106 1.22 -12.86 -13.00
C GLY A 106 1.39 -13.53 -11.64
N GLY A 107 1.07 -12.85 -10.53
CA GLY A 107 1.24 -13.38 -9.18
C GLY A 107 0.07 -14.27 -8.73
N LEU A 108 0.09 -15.56 -9.07
CA LEU A 108 -0.99 -16.51 -8.69
C LEU A 108 -1.35 -16.45 -7.20
N ARG A 109 -0.35 -16.52 -6.31
CA ARG A 109 -0.57 -16.46 -4.85
C ARG A 109 -1.18 -15.12 -4.40
N MET A 110 -0.87 -14.03 -5.10
CA MET A 110 -1.43 -12.71 -4.81
C MET A 110 -2.91 -12.65 -5.18
N VAL A 111 -3.25 -13.21 -6.35
CA VAL A 111 -4.64 -13.34 -6.81
C VAL A 111 -5.45 -14.18 -5.84
N GLU A 112 -4.96 -15.37 -5.47
CA GLU A 112 -5.63 -16.25 -4.49
C GLU A 112 -5.90 -15.54 -3.16
N GLN A 113 -4.91 -14.81 -2.65
CA GLN A 113 -5.04 -14.09 -1.39
C GLN A 113 -6.08 -12.95 -1.46
N LEU A 114 -6.09 -12.19 -2.55
CA LEU A 114 -7.08 -11.12 -2.75
C LEU A 114 -8.50 -11.69 -2.89
N LEU A 115 -8.68 -12.80 -3.61
CA LEU A 115 -9.96 -13.50 -3.72
C LEU A 115 -10.44 -14.03 -2.35
N GLN A 116 -9.53 -14.58 -1.54
CA GLN A 116 -9.86 -15.00 -0.16
C GLN A 116 -10.29 -13.83 0.72
N ALA A 117 -9.80 -12.62 0.42
CA ALA A 117 -10.22 -11.40 1.09
C ALA A 117 -11.51 -10.78 0.52
N GLY A 118 -12.10 -11.39 -0.52
CA GLY A 118 -13.34 -10.95 -1.15
C GLY A 118 -13.18 -9.89 -2.24
N ALA A 119 -12.01 -9.83 -2.89
CA ALA A 119 -11.77 -9.02 -4.09
C ALA A 119 -12.45 -9.58 -5.36
#